data_AF-A0A7K2VWR4-F1
#
_entry.id   AF-A0A7K2VWR4-F1
#
_cell.length_a   1.000
_cell.length_b   1.000
_cell.length_c   1.000
_cell.angle_alpha   90.00
_cell.angle_beta   90.00
_cell.angle_gamma   90.00
#
_symmetry.space_group_name_H-M   'P 1'
#
loop_
_entity.id
_entity.type
_entity.pdbx_description
1 polymer ?
#
loop_
_entity_poly.entity_id
_entity_poly.type
_entity_poly.pdbx_seq_one_letter_code
_entity_poly.pdbx_strand_id
1 'polypeptide(L)'
;VKPTMLKNLSVDAKVYKEKGTDILFEAKKENLRMAPNSNFDYAISWENKAFDPGTYRVEVKATDGDQKWEWTKKFTIEGKTA
;
A
#
# COMPACT_ATOMS: atom_id res chain seq x y z
N VAL A 1 3.01 -18.98 -19.19
CA VAL A 1 1.92 -18.55 -18.28
C VAL A 1 1.09 -17.49 -19.01
N LYS A 2 -0.23 -17.69 -19.13
CA LYS A 2 -1.12 -16.74 -19.83
C LYS A 2 -1.53 -15.63 -18.85
N PRO A 3 -1.55 -14.34 -19.25
CA PRO A 3 -2.02 -13.25 -18.41
C PRO A 3 -3.54 -13.36 -18.20
N THR A 4 -3.95 -14.07 -17.14
CA THR A 4 -5.36 -14.06 -16.72
C THR A 4 -5.62 -12.77 -15.95
N MET A 5 -6.66 -12.03 -16.34
CA MET A 5 -7.11 -10.86 -15.57
C MET A 5 -7.41 -11.26 -14.13
N LEU A 6 -6.78 -10.57 -13.18
CA LEU A 6 -7.04 -10.72 -11.76
C LEU A 6 -8.42 -10.11 -11.49
N LYS A 7 -9.41 -10.96 -11.20
CA LYS A 7 -10.79 -10.56 -10.87
C LYS A 7 -10.95 -10.80 -9.37
N ASN A 8 -11.31 -9.76 -8.61
CA ASN A 8 -11.43 -9.76 -7.15
C ASN A 8 -10.11 -9.59 -6.39
N LEU A 9 -9.22 -8.72 -6.88
CA LEU A 9 -8.04 -8.34 -6.12
C LEU A 9 -8.46 -7.54 -4.88
N SER A 10 -8.04 -8.01 -3.71
CA SER A 10 -8.11 -7.30 -2.44
C SER A 10 -6.71 -6.83 -2.07
N VAL A 11 -6.57 -5.53 -1.88
CA VAL A 11 -5.31 -4.89 -1.49
C VAL A 11 -5.53 -4.20 -0.14
N ASP A 12 -4.71 -4.59 0.82
CA ASP A 12 -4.65 -4.02 2.16
C ASP A 12 -3.28 -3.37 2.33
N ALA A 13 -3.26 -2.04 2.46
CA ALA A 13 -2.02 -1.30 2.68
C ALA A 13 -2.09 -0.61 4.05
N LYS A 14 -1.09 -0.88 4.88
CA LYS A 14 -0.96 -0.34 6.23
C LYS A 14 0.36 0.39 6.37
N VAL A 15 0.31 1.63 6.82
CA VAL A 15 1.48 2.46 7.07
C VAL A 15 1.71 2.53 8.56
N TYR A 16 2.95 2.26 8.96
CA TYR A 16 3.42 2.31 10.33
C TYR A 16 4.63 3.25 10.41
N LYS A 17 4.88 3.80 11.60
CA LYS A 17 6.22 4.37 11.91
C LYS A 17 7.25 3.24 11.87
N GLU A 18 8.50 3.55 11.51
CA GLU A 18 9.58 2.55 11.44
C GLU A 18 9.69 1.69 12.70
N LYS A 19 9.62 2.33 13.88
CA LYS A 19 9.73 1.68 15.19
C LYS A 19 8.39 1.51 15.90
N GLY A 20 7.29 1.91 15.25
CA GLY A 20 5.95 1.86 15.81
C GLY A 20 5.18 0.61 15.35
N THR A 21 4.34 0.10 16.23
CA THR A 21 3.29 -0.87 15.88
C THR A 21 1.95 -0.19 15.61
N ASP A 22 1.84 1.10 15.90
CA ASP A 22 0.65 1.89 15.61
C ASP A 22 0.46 2.05 14.10
N ILE A 23 -0.72 1.64 13.65
CA ILE A 23 -1.19 1.87 12.29
C ILE A 23 -1.49 3.37 12.20
N LEU A 24 -0.67 4.10 11.45
CA LEU A 24 -0.90 5.51 11.18
C LEU A 24 -1.99 5.68 10.13
N PHE A 25 -1.93 4.84 9.09
CA PHE A 25 -2.87 4.84 7.99
C PHE A 25 -3.15 3.40 7.58
N GLU A 26 -4.42 3.11 7.41
CA GLU A 26 -4.90 1.88 6.81
C GLU A 26 -5.75 2.25 5.62
N ALA A 27 -5.49 1.57 4.52
CA ALA A 27 -6.29 1.74 3.32
C ALA A 27 -6.49 0.36 2.71
N LYS A 28 -7.74 -0.09 2.75
CA LYS A 28 -8.17 -1.37 2.20
C LYS A 28 -9.06 -1.12 0.98
N LYS A 29 -8.77 -1.79 -0.13
CA LYS A 29 -9.65 -1.84 -1.30
C LYS A 29 -9.88 -3.29 -1.71
N GLU A 30 -11.14 -3.59 -1.96
CA GLU A 30 -11.60 -4.93 -2.34
C GLU A 30 -12.31 -4.86 -3.70
N ASN A 31 -12.46 -6.02 -4.35
CA ASN A 31 -13.13 -6.12 -5.65
C ASN A 31 -12.43 -5.30 -6.77
N LEU A 32 -11.11 -5.15 -6.66
CA LEU A 32 -10.31 -4.52 -7.71
C LEU A 32 -10.12 -5.49 -8.88
N ARG A 33 -9.98 -4.90 -10.07
CA ARG A 33 -9.63 -5.62 -11.30
C ARG A 33 -8.30 -5.08 -11.78
N MET A 34 -7.29 -5.94 -11.87
CA MET A 34 -5.94 -5.54 -12.23
C MET A 34 -5.47 -6.36 -13.44
N ALA A 35 -4.91 -5.67 -14.43
CA ALA A 35 -4.23 -6.36 -15.52
C ALA A 35 -2.89 -6.92 -14.99
N PRO A 36 -2.50 -8.14 -15.40
CA PRO A 36 -1.36 -8.87 -14.83
C PRO A 36 0.03 -8.26 -15.09
N ASN A 37 0.11 -7.15 -15.81
CA ASN A 37 1.34 -6.36 -15.99
C ASN A 37 1.05 -4.85 -15.83
N SER A 38 0.15 -4.49 -14.93
CA SER A 38 -0.17 -3.10 -14.60
C SER A 38 0.47 -2.70 -13.29
N ASN A 39 0.83 -1.43 -13.19
CA ASN A 39 1.09 -0.81 -11.89
C ASN A 39 -0.24 -0.33 -11.30
N PHE A 40 -0.34 -0.30 -9.98
CA PHE A 40 -1.50 0.24 -9.26
C PHE A 40 -1.02 1.39 -8.39
N ASP A 41 -1.34 2.62 -8.82
CA ASP A 41 -1.03 3.82 -8.06
C ASP A 41 -2.03 3.94 -6.90
N TYR A 42 -1.58 3.51 -5.73
CA TYR A 42 -2.39 3.57 -4.53
C TYR A 42 -2.12 4.86 -3.76
N ALA A 43 -3.03 5.82 -3.94
CA ALA A 43 -2.99 7.06 -3.17
C ALA A 43 -3.45 6.80 -1.74
N ILE A 44 -2.52 6.90 -0.79
CA ILE A 44 -2.82 6.90 0.63
C ILE A 44 -3.16 8.34 1.01
N SER A 45 -4.46 8.61 1.20
CA SER A 45 -4.93 9.94 1.60
C SER A 45 -4.58 10.18 3.07
N TRP A 46 -3.65 11.09 3.31
CA TRP A 46 -3.14 11.41 4.64
C TRP A 46 -4.04 12.40 5.39
N GLU A 47 -5.38 12.27 5.26
CA GLU A 47 -6.44 13.09 5.89
C GLU A 47 -6.03 14.48 6.42
N ASN A 48 -5.46 15.34 5.57
CA ASN A 48 -4.98 16.68 5.94
C ASN A 48 -4.00 16.78 7.12
N LYS A 49 -3.40 15.67 7.57
CA LYS A 49 -2.34 15.71 8.59
C LYS A 49 -1.03 16.16 7.95
N ALA A 50 -0.32 17.03 8.65
CA ALA A 50 1.03 17.41 8.26
C ALA A 50 1.92 16.15 8.19
N PHE A 51 2.74 16.08 7.15
CA PHE A 51 3.76 15.05 7.05
C PHE A 51 4.87 15.38 8.04
N ASP A 52 4.95 14.62 9.12
CA ASP A 52 6.14 14.66 9.96
C ASP A 52 7.32 14.06 9.16
N PRO A 53 8.46 14.76 9.06
CA PRO A 53 9.65 14.17 8.48
C PRO A 53 10.10 12.98 9.33
N GLY A 54 10.32 11.83 8.69
CA GLY A 54 10.65 10.62 9.41
C GLY A 54 10.65 9.36 8.56
N THR A 55 11.04 8.25 9.18
CA THR A 55 11.05 6.94 8.52
C THR A 55 9.76 6.18 8.81
N TYR A 56 9.17 5.66 7.74
CA TYR A 56 7.92 4.93 7.73
C TYR A 56 8.10 3.59 7.03
N ARG A 57 7.19 2.66 7.33
CA ARG A 57 7.10 1.38 6.63
C ARG A 57 5.67 1.18 6.18
N VAL A 58 5.50 0.87 4.90
CA VAL A 58 4.23 0.41 4.36
C VAL A 58 4.29 -1.10 4.22
N GLU A 59 3.30 -1.78 4.80
CA GLU A 59 3.03 -3.19 4.56
C GLU A 59 1.87 -3.26 3.59
N VAL A 60 2.07 -3.95 2.47
CA VAL A 60 1.03 -4.18 1.47
C VAL A 60 0.77 -5.67 1.37
N LYS A 61 -0.50 -6.03 1.44
CA LYS A 61 -1.00 -7.38 1.27
C LYS A 61 -2.02 -7.37 0.15
N ALA A 62 -1.67 -7.96 -0.98
CA ALA A 62 -2.57 -8.15 -2.09
C ALA A 62 -2.95 -9.64 -2.20
N THR A 63 -4.21 -9.93 -2.50
CA THR A 63 -4.70 -11.29 -2.77
C THR A 63 -5.78 -11.25 -3.83
N ASP A 64 -5.77 -12.16 -4.79
CA ASP A 64 -6.85 -12.33 -5.78
C ASP A 64 -7.71 -13.57 -5.50
N GLY A 65 -7.46 -14.27 -4.39
CA GLY A 65 -8.10 -15.52 -3.99
C GLY A 65 -7.21 -16.75 -4.20
N ASP A 66 -6.48 -16.79 -5.31
CA ASP A 66 -5.56 -17.89 -5.66
C ASP A 66 -4.10 -17.57 -5.30
N GLN A 67 -3.72 -16.31 -5.50
CA GLN A 67 -2.38 -15.78 -5.32
C GLN A 67 -2.38 -14.71 -4.24
N LYS A 68 -1.33 -14.74 -3.41
CA LYS A 68 -1.12 -13.79 -2.33
C LYS A 68 0.26 -13.18 -2.47
N TRP A 69 0.30 -11.86 -2.35
CA TRP A 69 1.52 -11.07 -2.37
C TRP A 69 1.58 -10.25 -1.10
N GLU A 70 2.67 -10.40 -0.36
CA GLU A 70 2.92 -9.60 0.84
C GLU A 70 4.30 -8.99 0.70
N TRP A 71 4.37 -7.67 0.73
CA TRP A 71 5.63 -6.96 0.71
C TRP A 71 5.61 -5.80 1.68
N THR A 72 6.77 -5.57 2.29
CA THR A 72 6.99 -4.44 3.19
C THR A 72 8.02 -3.52 2.53
N LYS A 73 7.65 -2.26 2.35
CA LYS A 73 8.53 -1.24 1.80
C LYS A 73 8.77 -0.15 2.84
N LYS A 74 10.04 0.11 3.14
CA LYS A 74 10.44 1.24 4.00
C LYS A 74 10.63 2.47 3.12
N PHE A 75 10.14 3.61 3.59
CA PHE A 75 10.31 4.88 2.92
C PHE A 75 10.49 5.98 3.96
N THR A 76 11.31 6.97 3.63
CA THR A 76 11.53 8.13 4.47
C THR A 76 10.84 9.31 3.82
N ILE A 77 10.00 10.00 4.59
CA ILE A 77 9.43 11.26 4.16
C ILE A 77 10.43 12.33 4.56
N GLU A 78 11.17 12.81 3.57
CA GLU A 78 11.96 14.03 3.73
C GLU A 78 10.98 15.20 3.70
N GLY A 79 10.89 15.95 4.79
CA GLY A 79 10.07 17.16 4.87
C GLY A 79 10.64 18.20 3.92
N LYS A 80 10.25 18.15 2.66
CA LYS A 80 10.68 19.14 1.68
C LYS A 80 9.78 20.36 1.85
N THR A 81 10.26 21.28 2.67
CA THR A 81 9.87 22.69 2.57
C THR A 81 10.06 23.12 1.12
N ALA A 82 8.97 23.52 0.48
CA ALA A 82 8.98 24.35 -0.72
C ALA A 82 8.11 25.56 -0.41
#